data_AF-A0A9W9D3V9-F1
#
_entry.id   AF-A0A9W9D3V9-F1
#
_cell.length_a   1.000
_cell.length_b   1.000
_cell.length_c   1.000
_cell.angle_alpha   90.00
_cell.angle_beta   90.00
_cell.angle_gamma   90.00
#
_symmetry.space_group_name_H-M   'P 1'
#
loop_
_entity.id
_entity.type
_entity.pdbx_description
1 polymer ?
#
loop_
_entity_poly.entity_id
_entity_poly.type
_entity_poly.pdbx_seq_one_letter_code
_entity_poly.pdbx_strand_id
1 'polypeptide(L)'
;MQRDRRQLYASKVEQLQLSDPQDENDDEYEYLRDLEWPRLKSLELNLDWQLYQHNLRELLHADLQSLTITGLQSGGSSYVAQVTLPALLGPCPRLKRVTLGPDVFSHEDPIHASVLAYHLDALHDLEDVDVLMSNIVGKDLLFGHLSKRGGLKSLAIDLDPGLRTLPLFSGPAALHKPFSSLERLQIVCDPEVALALPSHLFTLKELRLAIERQSSGDIRLSDLSILDDVVTSLLVCPNLELLEINVGNLASGFPTAQLNLPVGGAALVKLAACCPRLRNIDLAALDPSSIDGSGISSMHFEDFCKGLPNLEELSLKLHPATATILQTTALPSLARHCPKLEALRMGVPLQLPNLPLYGGVSQPVPNDIITPPQTKYDQRPDSHQAMSSTMKLVAAIDAPSAMPSNSCAPLFPNMTSLSFARPETILSKGSSVSLSAEEDLIHAWAQSLFTHFPLLEQLEAWGDHTGRDNRSMSYILPMEDILEATWEFLGGVEQSLWQDGDDEGEVDVFSPASFGQDAYVLSPGVLSPGPFERLVVSDWEMASQMEAFQAR
;
A
#
# COMPACT_ATOMS: atom_id res chain seq x y z
N MET A 1 44.33 8.40 24.36
CA MET A 1 44.45 8.12 22.92
C MET A 1 43.24 7.37 22.34
N GLN A 2 42.88 6.16 22.80
CA GLN A 2 41.73 5.44 22.24
C GLN A 2 40.37 6.06 22.62
N ARG A 3 40.22 6.59 23.85
CA ARG A 3 39.01 7.33 24.29
C ARG A 3 38.82 8.63 23.52
N ASP A 4 39.87 9.45 23.41
CA ASP A 4 39.81 10.73 22.67
C ASP A 4 39.40 10.53 21.21
N ARG A 5 39.86 9.44 20.59
CA ARG A 5 39.47 9.06 19.24
C ARG A 5 38.01 8.61 19.16
N ARG A 6 37.52 7.80 20.11
CA ARG A 6 36.09 7.42 20.19
C ARG A 6 35.20 8.65 20.41
N GLN A 7 35.60 9.55 21.30
CA GLN A 7 34.91 10.81 21.56
C GLN A 7 34.85 11.71 20.31
N LEU A 8 35.94 11.75 19.53
CA LEU A 8 35.96 12.47 18.26
C LEU A 8 34.91 11.93 17.27
N TYR A 9 34.72 10.61 17.20
CA TYR A 9 33.67 10.02 16.36
C TYR A 9 32.27 10.28 16.93
N ALA A 10 32.04 10.02 18.22
CA ALA A 10 30.77 10.26 18.89
C ALA A 10 30.28 11.72 18.72
N SER A 11 31.19 12.69 18.77
CA SER A 11 30.88 14.11 18.55
C SER A 11 30.35 14.46 17.16
N LYS A 12 30.45 13.54 16.18
CA LYS A 12 29.97 13.71 14.80
C LYS A 12 28.71 12.92 14.48
N VAL A 13 28.30 11.99 15.34
CA VAL A 13 27.15 11.14 15.11
C VAL A 13 25.87 11.94 15.39
N GLU A 14 24.98 12.00 14.40
CA GLU A 14 23.65 12.62 14.55
C GLU A 14 22.53 11.58 14.72
N GLN A 15 22.75 10.36 14.26
CA GLN A 15 21.79 9.26 14.29
C GLN A 15 22.51 7.98 14.72
N LEU A 16 21.91 7.24 15.65
CA LEU A 16 22.45 5.97 16.14
C LEU A 16 21.32 4.96 16.25
N GLN A 17 21.55 3.77 15.70
CA GLN A 17 20.67 2.61 15.84
C GLN A 17 21.45 1.53 16.57
N LEU A 18 20.84 0.95 17.59
CA LEU A 18 21.40 -0.13 18.40
C LEU A 18 20.43 -1.28 18.40
N SER A 19 20.91 -2.47 18.06
CA SER A 19 20.10 -3.69 17.97
C SER A 19 20.68 -4.78 18.86
N ASP A 20 19.81 -5.57 19.46
CA ASP A 20 20.17 -6.65 20.38
C ASP A 20 21.25 -7.53 19.74
N PRO A 21 22.41 -7.68 20.39
CA PRO A 21 23.47 -8.51 19.83
C PRO A 21 23.02 -9.95 19.71
N GLN A 22 23.08 -10.48 18.48
CA GLN A 22 22.76 -11.87 18.21
C GLN A 22 23.85 -12.84 18.73
N ASP A 23 25.00 -12.32 19.17
CA ASP A 23 26.14 -13.10 19.65
C ASP A 23 26.32 -12.99 21.17
N GLU A 24 26.62 -14.12 21.84
CA GLU A 24 26.73 -14.30 23.29
C GLU A 24 27.94 -13.59 23.96
N ASN A 25 28.32 -12.37 23.55
CA ASN A 25 29.36 -11.60 24.24
C ASN A 25 28.74 -10.56 25.18
N ASP A 26 28.85 -10.83 26.49
CA ASP A 26 28.33 -9.99 27.58
C ASP A 26 28.85 -8.52 27.62
N ASP A 27 29.84 -8.14 26.80
CA ASP A 27 30.52 -6.82 26.83
C ASP A 27 30.09 -5.83 25.72
N GLU A 28 28.99 -6.11 25.00
CA GLU A 28 28.80 -5.58 23.64
C GLU A 28 28.51 -4.07 23.50
N TYR A 29 28.24 -3.33 24.59
CA TYR A 29 28.09 -1.86 24.54
C TYR A 29 29.02 -1.09 25.47
N GLU A 30 29.99 -1.75 26.10
CA GLU A 30 30.94 -1.07 26.99
C GLU A 30 31.73 0.01 26.23
N TYR A 31 31.90 -0.15 24.91
CA TYR A 31 32.61 0.83 24.09
C TYR A 31 31.89 2.19 23.98
N LEU A 32 30.58 2.24 24.24
CA LEU A 32 29.75 3.45 24.26
C LEU A 32 29.81 4.18 25.61
N ARG A 33 30.26 3.50 26.66
CA ARG A 33 30.30 4.01 28.02
C ARG A 33 31.25 5.20 28.15
N ASP A 34 30.82 6.18 28.94
CA ASP A 34 31.52 7.44 29.23
C ASP A 34 31.86 8.29 27.98
N LEU A 35 31.16 8.10 26.86
CA LEU A 35 31.23 8.98 25.69
C LEU A 35 30.13 10.03 25.76
N GLU A 36 30.47 11.26 25.36
CA GLU A 36 29.49 12.34 25.19
C GLU A 36 28.97 12.37 23.74
N TRP A 37 27.67 12.59 23.58
CA TRP A 37 26.98 12.55 22.28
C TRP A 37 26.36 13.91 21.91
N PRO A 38 27.12 15.01 21.88
CA PRO A 38 26.57 16.37 21.83
C PRO A 38 25.81 16.72 20.54
N ARG A 39 25.88 15.86 19.50
CA ARG A 39 25.19 16.07 18.22
C ARG A 39 24.13 15.02 17.92
N LEU A 40 23.95 14.03 18.79
CA LEU A 40 22.97 12.98 18.58
C LEU A 40 21.56 13.59 18.64
N LYS A 41 20.78 13.39 17.57
CA LYS A 41 19.41 13.89 17.44
C LYS A 41 18.40 12.76 17.36
N SER A 42 18.79 11.62 16.81
CA SER A 42 17.92 10.44 16.65
C SER A 42 18.57 9.22 17.27
N LEU A 43 17.85 8.55 18.14
CA LEU A 43 18.28 7.30 18.76
C LEU A 43 17.21 6.23 18.52
N GLU A 44 17.63 5.09 17.99
CA GLU A 44 16.81 3.90 17.82
C GLU A 44 17.37 2.76 18.65
N LEU A 45 16.51 2.18 19.50
CA LEU A 45 16.85 1.14 20.45
C LEU A 45 15.99 -0.10 20.18
N ASN A 46 16.60 -1.12 19.59
CA ASN A 46 16.04 -2.45 19.48
C ASN A 46 16.71 -3.39 20.51
N LEU A 47 16.55 -3.08 21.80
CA LEU A 47 17.17 -3.82 22.90
C LEU A 47 16.39 -3.64 24.21
N ASP A 48 16.63 -4.52 25.18
CA ASP A 48 16.02 -4.44 26.50
C ASP A 48 16.74 -3.39 27.38
N TRP A 49 16.03 -2.32 27.74
CA TRP A 49 16.60 -1.24 28.54
C TRP A 49 17.09 -1.72 29.91
N GLN A 50 16.41 -2.71 30.50
CA GLN A 50 16.77 -3.18 31.84
C GLN A 50 18.19 -3.75 31.88
N LEU A 51 18.59 -4.47 30.82
CA LEU A 51 19.90 -5.10 30.70
C LEU A 51 21.00 -4.09 30.38
N TYR A 52 20.73 -3.14 29.48
CA TYR A 52 21.77 -2.29 28.90
C TYR A 52 21.80 -0.83 29.41
N GLN A 53 20.87 -0.43 30.29
CA GLN A 53 20.76 0.96 30.79
C GLN A 53 22.08 1.59 31.28
N HIS A 54 22.96 0.79 31.89
CA HIS A 54 24.23 1.29 32.43
C HIS A 54 25.21 1.76 31.36
N ASN A 55 25.11 1.21 30.15
CA ASN A 55 25.97 1.56 29.02
C ASN A 55 25.37 2.67 28.14
N LEU A 56 24.03 2.79 28.15
CA LEU A 56 23.29 3.61 27.18
C LEU A 56 22.78 4.93 27.75
N ARG A 57 22.83 5.13 29.07
CA ARG A 57 22.27 6.32 29.72
C ARG A 57 22.80 7.65 29.16
N GLU A 58 24.07 7.72 28.79
CA GLU A 58 24.69 8.93 28.24
C GLU A 58 24.22 9.28 26.82
N LEU A 59 23.54 8.35 26.12
CA LEU A 59 22.87 8.61 24.83
C LEU A 59 21.57 9.39 25.00
N LEU A 60 20.99 9.39 26.20
CA LEU A 60 19.76 10.11 26.52
C LEU A 60 20.11 11.47 27.11
N HIS A 61 19.93 12.50 26.30
CA HIS A 61 20.27 13.88 26.69
C HIS A 61 19.23 14.87 26.19
N ALA A 62 19.32 16.11 26.70
CA ALA A 62 18.27 17.09 26.54
C ALA A 62 18.06 17.63 25.12
N ASP A 63 18.99 17.40 24.21
CA ASP A 63 18.93 17.84 22.81
C ASP A 63 18.47 16.74 21.85
N LEU A 64 18.19 15.54 22.36
CA LEU A 64 17.65 14.44 21.57
C LEU A 64 16.25 14.82 21.06
N GLN A 65 16.00 14.59 19.76
CA GLN A 65 14.78 15.01 19.08
C GLN A 65 13.89 13.83 18.69
N SER A 66 14.46 12.65 18.48
CA SER A 66 13.74 11.45 18.08
C SER A 66 14.21 10.25 18.88
N LEU A 67 13.26 9.50 19.42
CA LEU A 67 13.51 8.25 20.14
C LEU A 67 12.58 7.17 19.59
N THR A 68 13.17 6.10 19.08
CA THR A 68 12.48 4.90 18.62
C THR A 68 12.87 3.73 19.51
N ILE A 69 11.89 2.99 20.01
CA ILE A 69 12.08 1.79 20.83
C ILE A 69 11.31 0.67 20.14
N THR A 70 11.98 -0.43 19.80
CA THR A 70 11.35 -1.57 19.09
C THR A 70 11.59 -2.91 19.78
N GLY A 71 12.62 -3.00 20.63
CA GLY A 71 12.95 -4.23 21.36
C GLY A 71 12.06 -4.47 22.58
N LEU A 72 11.81 -5.74 22.91
CA LEU A 72 11.03 -6.16 24.07
C LEU A 72 11.65 -5.67 25.38
N GLN A 73 10.85 -5.00 26.21
CA GLN A 73 11.28 -4.51 27.52
C GLN A 73 10.94 -5.53 28.62
N SER A 74 11.96 -5.99 29.35
CA SER A 74 11.75 -6.91 30.48
C SER A 74 11.32 -6.18 31.76
N GLY A 75 10.98 -6.96 32.80
CA GLY A 75 10.59 -6.44 34.12
C GLY A 75 9.09 -6.26 34.34
N GLY A 76 8.26 -6.46 33.30
CA GLY A 76 6.80 -6.36 33.37
C GLY A 76 6.29 -4.91 33.34
N SER A 77 4.98 -4.75 33.12
CA SER A 77 4.32 -3.45 32.88
C SER A 77 4.58 -2.43 33.99
N SER A 78 4.59 -2.88 35.25
CA SER A 78 4.83 -2.02 36.41
C SER A 78 6.25 -1.47 36.46
N TYR A 79 7.25 -2.30 36.16
CA TYR A 79 8.65 -1.86 36.08
C TYR A 79 8.84 -0.90 34.90
N VAL A 80 8.29 -1.25 33.74
CA VAL A 80 8.41 -0.42 32.55
C VAL A 80 7.75 0.94 32.76
N ALA A 81 6.57 0.98 33.39
CA ALA A 81 5.85 2.20 33.72
C ALA A 81 6.60 3.13 34.68
N GLN A 82 7.24 2.57 35.71
CA GLN A 82 7.82 3.32 36.83
C GLN A 82 9.33 3.59 36.70
N VAL A 83 10.03 2.79 35.89
CA VAL A 83 11.49 2.83 35.78
C VAL A 83 11.91 3.08 34.33
N THR A 84 11.50 2.22 33.40
CA THR A 84 11.97 2.28 32.00
C THR A 84 11.50 3.53 31.27
N LEU A 85 10.19 3.79 31.19
CA LEU A 85 9.66 4.96 30.48
C LEU A 85 10.17 6.30 31.06
N PRO A 86 10.19 6.50 32.40
CA PRO A 86 10.81 7.70 32.99
C PRO A 86 12.30 7.83 32.67
N ALA A 87 13.04 6.73 32.66
CA ALA A 87 14.48 6.75 32.36
C ALA A 87 14.76 7.08 30.89
N LEU A 88 13.90 6.62 29.96
CA LEU A 88 14.03 6.86 28.52
C LEU A 88 13.58 8.27 28.12
N LEU A 89 12.43 8.73 28.62
CA LEU A 89 11.80 9.98 28.18
C LEU A 89 12.20 11.17 29.06
N GLY A 90 12.41 10.97 30.35
CA GLY A 90 12.70 12.03 31.31
C GLY A 90 13.95 12.89 30.98
N PRO A 91 15.08 12.29 30.55
CA PRO A 91 16.28 13.05 30.19
C PRO A 91 16.15 13.86 28.88
N CYS A 92 15.08 13.67 28.12
CA CYS A 92 14.93 14.15 26.74
C CYS A 92 13.78 15.17 26.58
N PRO A 93 13.77 16.34 27.27
CA PRO A 93 12.65 17.29 27.23
C PRO A 93 12.36 17.91 25.84
N ARG A 94 13.31 17.90 24.90
CA ARG A 94 13.16 18.45 23.54
C ARG A 94 12.74 17.41 22.50
N LEU A 95 12.29 16.26 22.95
CA LEU A 95 11.87 15.20 22.06
C LEU A 95 10.66 15.65 21.23
N LYS A 96 10.81 15.56 19.92
CA LYS A 96 9.78 15.88 18.93
C LYS A 96 9.08 14.63 18.42
N ARG A 97 9.75 13.48 18.42
CA ARG A 97 9.24 12.20 17.94
C ARG A 97 9.45 11.07 18.94
N VAL A 98 8.39 10.31 19.21
CA VAL A 98 8.41 9.04 19.94
C VAL A 98 7.84 7.96 19.05
N THR A 99 8.56 6.86 18.89
CA THR A 99 8.05 5.64 18.25
C THR A 99 8.22 4.46 19.20
N LEU A 100 7.11 3.76 19.47
CA LEU A 100 7.07 2.51 20.20
C LEU A 100 6.61 1.41 19.26
N GLY A 101 7.51 0.49 18.94
CA GLY A 101 7.25 -0.63 18.04
C GLY A 101 6.27 -1.67 18.61
N PRO A 102 5.91 -2.67 17.78
CA PRO A 102 4.89 -3.67 18.12
C PRO A 102 5.28 -4.50 19.36
N ASP A 103 6.52 -4.98 19.39
CA ASP A 103 6.98 -5.96 20.37
C ASP A 103 7.59 -5.34 21.64
N VAL A 104 7.50 -4.02 21.81
CA VAL A 104 8.14 -3.31 22.93
C VAL A 104 7.60 -3.76 24.28
N PHE A 105 6.30 -4.05 24.35
CA PHE A 105 5.64 -4.51 25.58
C PHE A 105 5.11 -5.93 25.39
N SER A 106 5.09 -6.71 26.46
CA SER A 106 4.58 -8.09 26.43
C SER A 106 3.06 -8.11 26.20
N HIS A 107 2.58 -9.03 25.36
CA HIS A 107 1.14 -9.29 25.19
C HIS A 107 0.47 -9.78 26.48
N GLU A 108 1.20 -10.52 27.32
CA GLU A 108 0.66 -11.08 28.56
C GLU A 108 0.53 -10.03 29.68
N ASP A 109 1.33 -8.97 29.62
CA ASP A 109 1.38 -7.89 30.61
C ASP A 109 1.56 -6.53 29.92
N PRO A 110 0.53 -6.04 29.21
CA PRO A 110 0.62 -4.82 28.42
C PRO A 110 0.55 -3.56 29.29
N ILE A 111 1.05 -2.44 28.75
CA ILE A 111 1.03 -1.15 29.46
C ILE A 111 -0.29 -0.44 29.21
N HIS A 112 -0.85 0.19 30.25
CA HIS A 112 -2.05 1.00 30.11
C HIS A 112 -1.73 2.37 29.49
N ALA A 113 -2.51 2.77 28.49
CA ALA A 113 -2.41 4.04 27.76
C ALA A 113 -2.29 5.28 28.66
N SER A 114 -2.95 5.30 29.82
CA SER A 114 -2.90 6.43 30.76
C SER A 114 -1.49 6.67 31.31
N VAL A 115 -0.69 5.61 31.48
CA VAL A 115 0.70 5.72 31.94
C VAL A 115 1.54 6.37 30.86
N LEU A 116 1.39 5.93 29.61
CA LEU A 116 2.10 6.53 28.49
C LEU A 116 1.70 8.00 28.30
N ALA A 117 0.41 8.30 28.33
CA ALA A 117 -0.11 9.66 28.21
C ALA A 117 0.53 10.62 29.24
N TYR A 118 0.67 10.17 30.48
CA TYR A 118 1.34 10.95 31.54
C TYR A 118 2.79 11.32 31.17
N HIS A 119 3.55 10.38 30.59
CA HIS A 119 4.94 10.65 30.19
C HIS A 119 5.03 11.51 28.93
N LEU A 120 4.12 11.32 27.97
CA LEU A 120 4.07 12.16 26.75
C LEU A 120 3.67 13.61 27.06
N ASP A 121 2.88 13.85 28.10
CA ASP A 121 2.52 15.20 28.55
C ASP A 121 3.71 16.01 29.06
N ALA A 122 4.73 15.34 29.60
CA ALA A 122 5.97 15.98 30.04
C ALA A 122 6.83 16.50 28.87
N LEU A 123 6.61 15.99 27.65
CA LEU A 123 7.37 16.35 26.46
C LEU A 123 6.67 17.48 25.72
N HIS A 124 6.93 18.75 26.04
CA HIS A 124 6.17 19.88 25.46
C HIS A 124 6.35 20.08 23.94
N ASP A 125 7.51 19.71 23.41
CA ASP A 125 7.85 19.89 21.98
C ASP A 125 7.46 18.69 21.11
N LEU A 126 6.75 17.70 21.67
CA LEU A 126 6.34 16.49 20.96
C LEU A 126 5.34 16.78 19.83
N GLU A 127 5.74 16.46 18.60
CA GLU A 127 5.00 16.68 17.35
C GLU A 127 4.57 15.37 16.67
N ASP A 128 5.36 14.30 16.80
CA ASP A 128 5.14 13.01 16.15
C ASP A 128 5.03 11.89 17.20
N VAL A 129 3.95 11.11 17.15
CA VAL A 129 3.76 9.93 18.01
C VAL A 129 3.39 8.72 17.16
N ASP A 130 4.13 7.64 17.35
CA ASP A 130 3.87 6.36 16.72
C ASP A 130 3.82 5.26 17.78
N VAL A 131 2.67 4.61 17.86
CA VAL A 131 2.37 3.49 18.76
C VAL A 131 1.60 2.39 18.02
N LEU A 132 1.71 2.38 16.70
CA LEU A 132 1.01 1.42 15.85
C LEU A 132 1.46 -0.01 16.16
N MET A 133 0.50 -0.92 16.29
CA MET A 133 0.68 -2.34 16.66
C MET A 133 1.36 -2.57 18.02
N SER A 134 1.63 -1.52 18.81
CA SER A 134 2.26 -1.68 20.13
C SER A 134 1.33 -2.36 21.15
N ASN A 135 1.86 -3.12 22.08
CA ASN A 135 1.06 -3.77 23.13
C ASN A 135 0.65 -2.81 24.26
N ILE A 136 -0.21 -1.85 23.93
CA ILE A 136 -0.78 -0.85 24.84
C ILE A 136 -2.29 -1.08 24.95
N VAL A 137 -2.80 -1.17 26.18
CA VAL A 137 -4.24 -1.28 26.45
C VAL A 137 -4.86 0.10 26.60
N GLY A 138 -6.02 0.33 25.99
CA GLY A 138 -6.75 1.59 26.13
C GLY A 138 -6.29 2.66 25.14
N LYS A 139 -5.86 2.27 23.94
CA LYS A 139 -5.39 3.20 22.90
C LYS A 139 -6.45 4.23 22.51
N ASP A 140 -7.74 3.93 22.69
CA ASP A 140 -8.83 4.90 22.55
C ASP A 140 -8.69 6.11 23.49
N LEU A 141 -8.24 5.86 24.73
CA LEU A 141 -8.01 6.91 25.72
C LEU A 141 -6.79 7.74 25.34
N LEU A 142 -5.73 7.09 24.85
CA LEU A 142 -4.54 7.77 24.35
C LEU A 142 -4.87 8.64 23.15
N PHE A 143 -5.64 8.11 22.19
CA PHE A 143 -6.12 8.83 21.03
C PHE A 143 -6.93 10.06 21.43
N GLY A 144 -7.92 9.91 22.33
CA GLY A 144 -8.71 11.02 22.84
C GLY A 144 -7.88 12.06 23.61
N HIS A 145 -6.82 11.64 24.28
CA HIS A 145 -5.87 12.52 24.96
C HIS A 145 -5.01 13.30 23.97
N LEU A 146 -4.36 12.61 23.04
CA LEU A 146 -3.49 13.20 22.00
C LEU A 146 -4.27 14.11 21.05
N SER A 147 -5.57 13.84 20.81
CA SER A 147 -6.41 14.70 19.98
C SER A 147 -6.58 16.13 20.50
N LYS A 148 -6.39 16.35 21.81
CA LYS A 148 -6.46 17.66 22.47
C LYS A 148 -5.11 18.38 22.50
N ARG A 149 -4.04 17.69 22.15
CA ARG A 149 -2.67 18.19 22.25
C ARG A 149 -2.42 19.20 21.12
N GLY A 150 -1.99 20.41 21.49
CA GLY A 150 -1.53 21.39 20.51
C GLY A 150 -0.16 21.03 19.96
N GLY A 151 0.03 21.20 18.65
CA GLY A 151 1.33 21.00 18.00
C GLY A 151 1.60 19.56 17.53
N LEU A 152 0.70 18.61 17.80
CA LEU A 152 0.77 17.27 17.23
C LEU A 152 0.57 17.36 15.70
N LYS A 153 1.57 16.93 14.94
CA LYS A 153 1.62 16.93 13.47
C LYS A 153 1.46 15.54 12.88
N SER A 154 1.96 14.50 13.55
CA SER A 154 1.87 13.12 13.08
C SER A 154 1.38 12.18 14.18
N LEU A 155 0.47 11.28 13.83
CA LEU A 155 -0.02 10.24 14.71
C LEU A 155 -0.14 8.92 13.95
N ALA A 156 0.48 7.86 14.48
CA ALA A 156 0.30 6.48 14.03
C ALA A 156 -0.20 5.63 15.21
N ILE A 157 -1.40 5.05 15.09
CA ILE A 157 -2.09 4.36 16.20
C ILE A 157 -3.17 3.41 15.68
N ASP A 158 -3.27 2.22 16.26
CA ASP A 158 -4.42 1.32 16.11
C ASP A 158 -5.37 1.51 17.30
N LEU A 159 -6.67 1.61 17.03
CA LEU A 159 -7.68 1.80 18.06
C LEU A 159 -8.15 0.46 18.63
N ASP A 160 -8.57 0.47 19.89
CA ASP A 160 -9.16 -0.72 20.48
C ASP A 160 -10.49 -1.02 19.76
N PRO A 161 -10.86 -2.30 19.52
CA PRO A 161 -12.12 -2.61 18.88
C PRO A 161 -13.33 -2.01 19.62
N GLY A 162 -14.24 -1.40 18.86
CA GLY A 162 -15.49 -0.84 19.35
C GLY A 162 -15.63 0.67 19.18
N LEU A 163 -16.72 1.19 19.76
CA LEU A 163 -17.22 2.54 19.47
C LEU A 163 -16.89 3.58 20.56
N ARG A 164 -15.91 3.30 21.42
CA ARG A 164 -15.61 4.16 22.59
C ARG A 164 -15.04 5.52 22.19
N THR A 165 -14.46 5.63 20.99
CA THR A 165 -13.93 6.88 20.43
C THR A 165 -15.00 7.75 19.77
N LEU A 166 -16.14 7.19 19.33
CA LEU A 166 -17.20 7.97 18.67
C LEU A 166 -17.74 9.19 19.44
N PRO A 167 -17.92 9.12 20.77
CA PRO A 167 -18.36 10.27 21.56
C PRO A 167 -17.38 11.46 21.51
N LEU A 168 -16.13 11.26 21.09
CA LEU A 168 -15.15 12.34 20.91
C LEU A 168 -15.47 13.20 19.69
N PHE A 169 -16.16 12.65 18.69
CA PHE A 169 -16.46 13.29 17.41
C PHE A 169 -17.89 13.81 17.34
N SER A 170 -18.82 13.13 18.02
CA SER A 170 -20.25 13.44 17.92
C SER A 170 -20.94 13.49 19.28
N GLY A 171 -21.95 14.37 19.40
CA GLY A 171 -22.76 14.52 20.60
C GLY A 171 -22.33 15.63 21.56
N PRO A 172 -22.98 15.76 22.73
CA PRO A 172 -22.78 16.88 23.65
C PRO A 172 -21.41 16.90 24.33
N ALA A 173 -20.70 15.76 24.33
CA ALA A 173 -19.35 15.62 24.89
C ALA A 173 -18.25 15.66 23.80
N ALA A 174 -18.61 15.93 22.55
CA ALA A 174 -17.66 15.99 21.45
C ALA A 174 -16.59 17.06 21.69
N LEU A 175 -15.37 16.75 21.27
CA LEU A 175 -14.25 17.66 21.40
C LEU A 175 -14.42 18.84 20.43
N HIS A 176 -14.13 20.04 20.92
CA HIS A 176 -14.12 21.21 20.06
C HIS A 176 -12.81 21.24 19.28
N LYS A 177 -12.88 20.92 17.98
CA LYS A 177 -11.74 20.89 17.03
C LYS A 177 -10.60 19.96 17.51
N PRO A 178 -10.84 18.65 17.65
CA PRO A 178 -9.74 17.72 17.87
C PRO A 178 -8.78 17.78 16.69
N PHE A 179 -7.49 17.49 16.92
CA PHE A 179 -6.46 17.42 15.89
C PHE A 179 -6.25 18.72 15.09
N SER A 180 -6.26 19.87 15.76
CA SER A 180 -6.17 21.18 15.10
C SER A 180 -4.90 21.43 14.28
N SER A 181 -3.84 20.64 14.49
CA SER A 181 -2.53 20.77 13.82
C SER A 181 -2.08 19.49 13.11
N LEU A 182 -2.92 18.45 13.08
CA LEU A 182 -2.52 17.14 12.57
C LEU A 182 -2.39 17.21 11.05
N GLU A 183 -1.20 16.88 10.54
CA GLU A 183 -0.90 16.86 9.11
C GLU A 183 -0.83 15.43 8.58
N ARG A 184 -0.44 14.46 9.42
CA ARG A 184 -0.27 13.06 9.04
C ARG A 184 -0.98 12.15 10.03
N LEU A 185 -1.79 11.24 9.51
CA LEU A 185 -2.49 10.25 10.30
C LEU A 185 -2.35 8.86 9.67
N GLN A 186 -1.86 7.91 10.46
CA GLN A 186 -1.95 6.49 10.18
C GLN A 186 -2.80 5.84 11.27
N ILE A 187 -3.90 5.22 10.88
CA ILE A 187 -4.86 4.69 11.86
C ILE A 187 -5.47 3.36 11.43
N VAL A 188 -5.59 2.45 12.39
CA VAL A 188 -6.45 1.25 12.28
C VAL A 188 -7.68 1.47 13.14
N CYS A 189 -8.88 1.37 12.57
CA CYS A 189 -10.10 1.64 13.32
C CYS A 189 -11.36 0.99 12.74
N ASP A 190 -12.41 0.94 13.56
CA ASP A 190 -13.74 0.50 13.15
C ASP A 190 -14.33 1.42 12.04
N PRO A 191 -15.18 0.88 11.14
CA PRO A 191 -15.86 1.64 10.08
C PRO A 191 -16.54 2.93 10.55
N GLU A 192 -17.21 2.88 11.69
CA GLU A 192 -17.93 4.02 12.25
C GLU A 192 -16.98 5.16 12.64
N VAL A 193 -15.77 4.84 13.08
CA VAL A 193 -14.73 5.82 13.44
C VAL A 193 -14.15 6.43 12.17
N ALA A 194 -13.83 5.59 11.18
CA ALA A 194 -13.35 6.01 9.86
C ALA A 194 -14.28 7.04 9.20
N LEU A 195 -15.61 6.90 9.37
CA LEU A 195 -16.60 7.84 8.82
C LEU A 195 -16.74 9.14 9.62
N ALA A 196 -16.57 9.09 10.94
CA ALA A 196 -16.72 10.28 11.79
C ALA A 196 -15.50 11.21 11.75
N LEU A 197 -14.31 10.60 11.62
CA LEU A 197 -13.02 11.26 11.80
C LEU A 197 -12.72 12.40 10.79
N PRO A 198 -12.97 12.26 9.48
CA PRO A 198 -12.52 13.25 8.48
C PRO A 198 -13.03 14.67 8.69
N SER A 199 -14.25 14.81 9.22
CA SER A 199 -14.84 16.12 9.55
C SER A 199 -14.08 16.92 10.60
N HIS A 200 -13.05 16.34 11.22
CA HIS A 200 -12.19 16.99 12.20
C HIS A 200 -10.74 17.19 11.74
N LEU A 201 -10.36 16.66 10.57
CA LEU A 201 -8.96 16.62 10.09
C LEU A 201 -8.66 17.71 9.05
N PHE A 202 -8.92 18.97 9.37
CA PHE A 202 -8.86 20.07 8.38
C PHE A 202 -7.45 20.41 7.86
N THR A 203 -6.41 20.10 8.63
CA THR A 203 -5.00 20.35 8.28
C THR A 203 -4.31 19.14 7.64
N LEU A 204 -5.05 18.05 7.44
CA LEU A 204 -4.50 16.77 6.99
C LEU A 204 -3.92 16.87 5.58
N LYS A 205 -2.72 16.33 5.44
CA LYS A 205 -1.97 16.16 4.18
C LYS A 205 -1.79 14.68 3.85
N GLU A 206 -1.59 13.83 4.84
CA GLU A 206 -1.37 12.39 4.63
C GLU A 206 -2.35 11.60 5.49
N LEU A 207 -3.13 10.73 4.84
CA LEU A 207 -4.03 9.79 5.52
C LEU A 207 -3.71 8.37 5.08
N ARG A 208 -3.41 7.52 6.05
CA ARG A 208 -3.36 6.07 5.92
C ARG A 208 -4.40 5.47 6.84
N LEU A 209 -5.39 4.81 6.28
CA LEU A 209 -6.57 4.35 7.00
C LEU A 209 -6.77 2.86 6.73
N ALA A 210 -6.56 2.05 7.75
CA ALA A 210 -6.95 0.65 7.76
C ALA A 210 -8.29 0.51 8.50
N ILE A 211 -9.29 -0.05 7.81
CA ILE A 211 -10.65 -0.18 8.33
C ILE A 211 -10.91 -1.65 8.60
N GLU A 212 -11.02 -1.99 9.88
CA GLU A 212 -11.17 -3.37 10.34
C GLU A 212 -12.16 -3.43 11.49
N ARG A 213 -12.87 -4.55 11.63
CA ARG A 213 -13.76 -4.81 12.75
C ARG A 213 -13.51 -6.23 13.25
N GLN A 214 -13.35 -6.40 14.56
CA GLN A 214 -13.18 -7.72 15.17
C GLN A 214 -14.31 -8.66 14.71
N SER A 215 -13.93 -9.74 14.01
CA SER A 215 -14.74 -10.54 13.07
C SER A 215 -15.86 -11.42 13.66
N SER A 216 -16.38 -11.05 14.83
CA SER A 216 -17.38 -11.82 15.59
C SER A 216 -18.83 -11.65 15.12
N GLY A 217 -19.10 -10.78 14.14
CA GLY A 217 -20.46 -10.40 13.73
C GLY A 217 -20.82 -10.73 12.28
N ASP A 218 -22.13 -10.70 12.00
CA ASP A 218 -22.69 -10.74 10.65
C ASP A 218 -22.37 -9.44 9.87
N ILE A 219 -22.33 -9.55 8.54
CA ILE A 219 -22.16 -8.41 7.63
C ILE A 219 -23.29 -7.39 7.87
N ARG A 220 -22.92 -6.12 8.05
CA ARG A 220 -23.89 -5.02 8.12
C ARG A 220 -24.10 -4.42 6.73
N LEU A 221 -25.30 -3.93 6.45
CA LEU A 221 -25.60 -3.28 5.17
C LEU A 221 -24.71 -2.06 4.90
N SER A 222 -24.29 -1.34 5.94
CA SER A 222 -23.36 -0.21 5.84
C SER A 222 -21.94 -0.64 5.46
N ASP A 223 -21.55 -1.89 5.72
CA ASP A 223 -20.21 -2.38 5.39
C ASP A 223 -20.05 -2.52 3.86
N LEU A 224 -21.15 -2.66 3.12
CA LEU A 224 -21.16 -2.77 1.67
C LEU A 224 -20.86 -1.43 0.96
N SER A 225 -21.05 -0.29 1.63
CA SER A 225 -20.79 1.04 1.04
C SER A 225 -19.61 1.76 1.69
N ILE A 226 -18.92 1.10 2.64
CA ILE A 226 -17.94 1.77 3.50
C ILE A 226 -16.84 2.49 2.74
N LEU A 227 -16.33 1.93 1.64
CA LEU A 227 -15.28 2.56 0.85
C LEU A 227 -15.78 3.86 0.21
N ASP A 228 -16.97 3.84 -0.39
CA ASP A 228 -17.59 5.01 -1.02
C ASP A 228 -17.94 6.09 0.03
N ASP A 229 -18.45 5.66 1.19
CA ASP A 229 -18.82 6.52 2.30
C ASP A 229 -17.59 7.21 2.90
N VAL A 230 -16.47 6.48 3.07
CA VAL A 230 -15.20 7.03 3.56
C VAL A 230 -14.61 8.00 2.54
N VAL A 231 -14.52 7.63 1.25
CA VAL A 231 -14.07 8.52 0.19
C VAL A 231 -14.90 9.81 0.15
N THR A 232 -16.22 9.69 0.31
CA THR A 232 -17.13 10.85 0.37
C THR A 232 -16.95 11.69 1.63
N SER A 233 -16.63 11.09 2.77
CA SER A 233 -16.36 11.83 3.99
C SER A 233 -15.07 12.67 3.91
N LEU A 234 -14.10 12.26 3.07
CA LEU A 234 -12.82 12.96 2.88
C LEU A 234 -12.91 14.24 2.04
N LEU A 235 -14.08 14.54 1.45
CA LEU A 235 -14.29 15.77 0.67
C LEU A 235 -14.09 17.06 1.48
N VAL A 236 -14.06 16.95 2.81
CA VAL A 236 -13.79 18.05 3.75
C VAL A 236 -12.31 18.28 4.04
N CYS A 237 -11.40 17.49 3.44
CA CYS A 237 -9.95 17.54 3.65
C CYS A 237 -9.20 18.10 2.41
N PRO A 238 -9.29 19.41 2.12
CA PRO A 238 -8.80 19.97 0.85
C PRO A 238 -7.27 19.99 0.69
N ASN A 239 -6.53 19.74 1.77
CA ASN A 239 -5.07 19.76 1.78
C ASN A 239 -4.44 18.37 1.58
N LEU A 240 -5.26 17.34 1.34
CA LEU A 240 -4.81 15.97 1.21
C LEU A 240 -3.88 15.80 0.00
N GLU A 241 -2.70 15.25 0.24
CA GLU A 241 -1.62 14.97 -0.72
C GLU A 241 -1.42 13.45 -0.89
N LEU A 242 -1.55 12.68 0.20
CA LEU A 242 -1.49 11.22 0.19
C LEU A 242 -2.76 10.63 0.81
N LEU A 243 -3.38 9.68 0.10
CA LEU A 243 -4.51 8.90 0.56
C LEU A 243 -4.24 7.41 0.37
N GLU A 244 -4.25 6.66 1.45
CA GLU A 244 -4.18 5.19 1.47
C GLU A 244 -5.38 4.68 2.29
N ILE A 245 -6.25 3.91 1.67
CA ILE A 245 -7.38 3.26 2.33
C ILE A 245 -7.28 1.76 2.08
N ASN A 246 -7.16 1.00 3.16
CA ASN A 246 -7.21 -0.45 3.15
C ASN A 246 -8.43 -0.92 3.96
N VAL A 247 -9.30 -1.71 3.35
CA VAL A 247 -10.45 -2.31 4.04
C VAL A 247 -10.15 -3.77 4.36
N GLY A 248 -9.92 -4.03 5.65
CA GLY A 248 -9.69 -5.35 6.21
C GLY A 248 -10.97 -6.14 6.49
N ASN A 249 -10.87 -7.12 7.38
CA ASN A 249 -12.02 -7.93 7.79
C ASN A 249 -13.04 -7.07 8.55
N LEU A 250 -14.28 -6.95 8.03
CA LEU A 250 -15.36 -6.21 8.71
C LEU A 250 -16.42 -7.11 9.34
N ALA A 251 -16.51 -8.35 8.85
CA ALA A 251 -17.40 -9.39 9.34
C ALA A 251 -16.82 -10.76 8.98
N SER A 252 -17.39 -11.85 9.51
CA SER A 252 -16.96 -13.19 9.17
C SER A 252 -17.10 -13.44 7.66
N GLY A 253 -15.97 -13.60 6.96
CA GLY A 253 -15.94 -13.79 5.52
C GLY A 253 -16.36 -12.55 4.71
N PHE A 254 -16.03 -11.35 5.18
CA PHE A 254 -16.20 -10.13 4.40
C PHE A 254 -15.08 -9.10 4.68
N PRO A 255 -14.45 -8.53 3.65
CA PRO A 255 -14.74 -8.70 2.22
C PRO A 255 -14.28 -10.07 1.68
N THR A 256 -14.90 -10.55 0.59
CA THR A 256 -14.52 -11.82 -0.08
C THR A 256 -14.54 -11.68 -1.59
N ALA A 257 -13.98 -12.66 -2.30
CA ALA A 257 -14.02 -12.74 -3.76
C ALA A 257 -15.45 -12.71 -4.38
N GLN A 258 -16.50 -13.02 -3.60
CA GLN A 258 -17.89 -12.99 -4.06
C GLN A 258 -18.63 -11.70 -3.67
N LEU A 259 -18.14 -11.02 -2.63
CA LEU A 259 -18.72 -9.81 -2.04
C LEU A 259 -17.62 -8.75 -2.01
N ASN A 260 -17.37 -8.20 -3.19
CA ASN A 260 -16.41 -7.12 -3.41
C ASN A 260 -16.97 -5.79 -2.90
N LEU A 261 -16.07 -4.89 -2.51
CA LEU A 261 -16.42 -3.55 -2.03
C LEU A 261 -16.59 -2.60 -3.23
N PRO A 262 -17.79 -2.07 -3.50
CA PRO A 262 -17.99 -1.13 -4.59
C PRO A 262 -17.32 0.22 -4.33
N VAL A 263 -16.78 0.82 -5.39
CA VAL A 263 -16.37 2.22 -5.39
C VAL A 263 -17.11 2.98 -6.50
N GLY A 264 -17.77 4.08 -6.14
CA GLY A 264 -18.51 4.90 -7.08
C GLY A 264 -17.59 5.82 -7.88
N GLY A 265 -17.69 5.80 -9.21
CA GLY A 265 -16.96 6.77 -10.05
C GLY A 265 -17.32 8.22 -9.72
N ALA A 266 -18.56 8.49 -9.29
CA ALA A 266 -18.98 9.81 -8.84
C ALA A 266 -18.28 10.26 -7.53
N ALA A 267 -17.95 9.33 -6.63
CA ALA A 267 -17.21 9.65 -5.41
C ALA A 267 -15.75 9.97 -5.74
N LEU A 268 -15.10 9.21 -6.63
CA LEU A 268 -13.75 9.51 -7.12
C LEU A 268 -13.65 10.88 -7.78
N VAL A 269 -14.59 11.22 -8.67
CA VAL A 269 -14.63 12.56 -9.31
C VAL A 269 -14.74 13.67 -8.27
N LYS A 270 -15.60 13.50 -7.26
CA LYS A 270 -15.73 14.48 -6.17
C LYS A 270 -14.46 14.56 -5.34
N LEU A 271 -13.83 13.43 -5.03
CA LEU A 271 -12.56 13.39 -4.31
C LEU A 271 -11.49 14.21 -5.04
N ALA A 272 -11.33 13.99 -6.35
CA ALA A 272 -10.39 14.75 -7.16
C ALA A 272 -10.72 16.26 -7.17
N ALA A 273 -12.01 16.61 -7.25
CA ALA A 273 -12.44 18.01 -7.25
C ALA A 273 -12.22 18.72 -5.90
N CYS A 274 -12.40 18.00 -4.78
CA CYS A 274 -12.27 18.54 -3.43
C CYS A 274 -10.84 18.49 -2.88
N CYS A 275 -10.03 17.54 -3.36
CA CYS A 275 -8.65 17.30 -2.93
C CYS A 275 -7.68 17.41 -4.13
N PRO A 276 -7.55 18.60 -4.76
CA PRO A 276 -6.76 18.78 -6.00
C PRO A 276 -5.24 18.68 -5.78
N ARG A 277 -4.80 18.53 -4.53
CA ARG A 277 -3.39 18.36 -4.14
C ARG A 277 -2.98 16.90 -4.03
N LEU A 278 -3.89 15.95 -4.21
CA LEU A 278 -3.58 14.53 -4.18
C LEU A 278 -2.51 14.20 -5.23
N ARG A 279 -1.47 13.54 -4.74
CA ARG A 279 -0.35 13.03 -5.52
C ARG A 279 -0.30 11.51 -5.48
N ASN A 280 -0.66 10.93 -4.34
CA ASN A 280 -0.58 9.49 -4.11
C ASN A 280 -1.95 9.00 -3.66
N ILE A 281 -2.51 8.03 -4.38
CA ILE A 281 -3.79 7.41 -4.06
C ILE A 281 -3.61 5.89 -4.09
N ASP A 282 -3.92 5.24 -2.98
CA ASP A 282 -3.96 3.78 -2.86
C ASP A 282 -5.29 3.34 -2.25
N LEU A 283 -6.09 2.60 -3.02
CA LEU A 283 -7.35 2.02 -2.56
C LEU A 283 -7.27 0.49 -2.68
N ALA A 284 -7.35 -0.19 -1.55
CA ALA A 284 -7.23 -1.64 -1.44
C ALA A 284 -8.29 -2.26 -0.53
N ALA A 285 -8.51 -3.55 -0.72
CA ALA A 285 -9.29 -4.42 0.15
C ALA A 285 -8.45 -5.66 0.49
N LEU A 286 -8.73 -6.28 1.63
CA LEU A 286 -8.04 -7.48 2.10
C LEU A 286 -8.23 -8.67 1.15
N ASP A 287 -7.15 -9.41 0.95
CA ASP A 287 -7.16 -10.59 0.11
C ASP A 287 -8.00 -11.74 0.67
N PRO A 288 -8.71 -12.48 -0.18
CA PRO A 288 -8.68 -12.46 -1.66
C PRO A 288 -9.72 -11.52 -2.30
N SER A 289 -10.17 -10.47 -1.61
CA SER A 289 -11.13 -9.52 -2.17
C SER A 289 -10.47 -8.43 -3.01
N SER A 290 -11.26 -7.85 -3.90
CA SER A 290 -10.89 -6.67 -4.68
C SER A 290 -12.07 -5.69 -4.71
N ILE A 291 -11.81 -4.49 -5.18
CA ILE A 291 -12.80 -3.42 -5.27
C ILE A 291 -13.67 -3.64 -6.52
N ASP A 292 -14.99 -3.61 -6.37
CA ASP A 292 -15.93 -3.63 -7.49
C ASP A 292 -15.92 -2.26 -8.19
N GLY A 293 -15.37 -2.23 -9.40
CA GLY A 293 -15.26 -1.04 -10.25
C GLY A 293 -16.41 -0.85 -11.23
N SER A 294 -17.50 -1.61 -11.15
CA SER A 294 -18.66 -1.51 -12.06
C SER A 294 -19.34 -0.14 -12.02
N GLY A 295 -19.18 0.61 -10.92
CA GLY A 295 -19.64 1.99 -10.75
C GLY A 295 -18.77 3.06 -11.44
N ILE A 296 -17.64 2.68 -12.04
CA ILE A 296 -16.71 3.60 -12.70
C ILE A 296 -16.96 3.58 -14.21
N SER A 297 -17.53 4.66 -14.75
CA SER A 297 -17.64 4.86 -16.20
C SER A 297 -16.35 5.48 -16.75
N SER A 298 -16.14 5.37 -18.07
CA SER A 298 -15.02 6.04 -18.74
C SER A 298 -15.03 7.56 -18.53
N MET A 299 -16.22 8.19 -18.57
CA MET A 299 -16.37 9.63 -18.29
C MET A 299 -16.00 9.96 -16.84
N HIS A 300 -16.42 9.15 -15.87
CA HIS A 300 -16.05 9.36 -14.47
C HIS A 300 -14.53 9.26 -14.28
N PHE A 301 -13.89 8.26 -14.88
CA PHE A 301 -12.44 8.10 -14.76
C PHE A 301 -11.68 9.23 -15.46
N GLU A 302 -12.15 9.70 -16.62
CA GLU A 302 -11.56 10.85 -17.32
C GLU A 302 -11.66 12.13 -16.49
N ASP A 303 -12.83 12.40 -15.91
CA ASP A 303 -13.04 13.58 -15.06
C ASP A 303 -12.26 13.51 -13.74
N PHE A 304 -12.10 12.30 -13.18
CA PHE A 304 -11.19 12.04 -12.05
C PHE A 304 -9.75 12.41 -12.40
N CYS A 305 -9.23 11.93 -13.54
CA CYS A 305 -7.87 12.26 -13.99
C CYS A 305 -7.69 13.76 -14.24
N LYS A 306 -8.69 14.44 -14.85
CA LYS A 306 -8.68 15.90 -15.06
C LYS A 306 -8.55 16.69 -13.77
N GLY A 307 -9.14 16.19 -12.67
CA GLY A 307 -9.08 16.83 -11.36
C GLY A 307 -7.71 16.69 -10.67
N LEU A 308 -6.85 15.78 -11.12
CA LEU A 308 -5.58 15.43 -10.46
C LEU A 308 -4.36 15.61 -11.38
N PRO A 309 -4.07 16.84 -11.86
CA PRO A 309 -2.95 17.08 -12.77
C PRO A 309 -1.56 16.87 -12.15
N ASN A 310 -1.49 16.75 -10.82
CA ASN A 310 -0.25 16.50 -10.07
C ASN A 310 -0.14 15.07 -9.54
N LEU A 311 -0.97 14.14 -10.03
CA LEU A 311 -0.89 12.74 -9.60
C LEU A 311 0.47 12.13 -9.97
N GLU A 312 1.15 11.60 -8.98
CA GLU A 312 2.46 10.95 -9.05
C GLU A 312 2.28 9.42 -8.94
N GLU A 313 1.38 8.94 -8.08
CA GLU A 313 1.15 7.50 -7.85
C GLU A 313 -0.34 7.17 -7.78
N LEU A 314 -0.76 6.12 -8.51
CA LEU A 314 -2.13 5.61 -8.48
C LEU A 314 -2.14 4.08 -8.31
N SER A 315 -2.67 3.62 -7.19
CA SER A 315 -2.92 2.21 -6.88
C SER A 315 -4.43 1.97 -6.67
N LEU A 316 -5.04 1.13 -7.50
CA LEU A 316 -6.45 0.76 -7.42
C LEU A 316 -6.60 -0.76 -7.58
N LYS A 317 -6.87 -1.47 -6.48
CA LYS A 317 -7.08 -2.94 -6.47
C LYS A 317 -8.47 -3.34 -6.98
N LEU A 318 -8.80 -2.94 -8.21
CA LEU A 318 -10.10 -3.22 -8.84
C LEU A 318 -10.21 -4.68 -9.28
N HIS A 319 -11.40 -5.26 -9.25
CA HIS A 319 -11.65 -6.58 -9.80
C HIS A 319 -11.69 -6.54 -11.35
N PRO A 320 -10.87 -7.31 -12.09
CA PRO A 320 -10.80 -7.27 -13.56
C PRO A 320 -12.15 -7.39 -14.29
N ALA A 321 -13.02 -8.28 -13.79
CA ALA A 321 -14.34 -8.55 -14.38
C ALA A 321 -15.37 -7.42 -14.18
N THR A 322 -15.14 -6.51 -13.24
CA THR A 322 -16.09 -5.42 -12.92
C THR A 322 -15.71 -4.10 -13.58
N ALA A 323 -14.41 -3.87 -13.80
CA ALA A 323 -13.87 -2.63 -14.34
C ALA A 323 -13.43 -2.75 -15.82
N THR A 324 -14.16 -3.54 -16.61
CA THR A 324 -13.80 -3.85 -18.01
C THR A 324 -13.69 -2.61 -18.90
N ILE A 325 -14.47 -1.56 -18.63
CA ILE A 325 -14.43 -0.30 -19.38
C ILE A 325 -13.08 0.42 -19.26
N LEU A 326 -12.34 0.20 -18.16
CA LEU A 326 -11.06 0.84 -17.91
C LEU A 326 -9.90 0.20 -18.67
N GLN A 327 -10.06 -1.04 -19.15
CA GLN A 327 -9.00 -1.79 -19.87
C GLN A 327 -8.45 -1.03 -21.08
N THR A 328 -9.29 -0.24 -21.76
CA THR A 328 -8.92 0.55 -22.94
C THR A 328 -8.97 2.06 -22.71
N THR A 329 -9.61 2.53 -21.64
CA THR A 329 -9.85 3.97 -21.41
C THR A 329 -8.98 4.59 -20.32
N ALA A 330 -8.41 3.78 -19.41
CA ALA A 330 -7.61 4.28 -18.30
C ALA A 330 -6.32 4.97 -18.75
N LEU A 331 -5.48 4.27 -19.52
CA LEU A 331 -4.19 4.80 -19.99
C LEU A 331 -4.33 6.07 -20.84
N PRO A 332 -5.24 6.16 -21.84
CA PRO A 332 -5.43 7.40 -22.58
C PRO A 332 -5.86 8.59 -21.69
N SER A 333 -6.67 8.34 -20.66
CA SER A 333 -7.13 9.38 -19.73
C SER A 333 -5.99 9.87 -18.83
N LEU A 334 -5.21 8.94 -18.27
CA LEU A 334 -4.03 9.23 -17.44
C LEU A 334 -2.96 9.97 -18.24
N ALA A 335 -2.61 9.50 -19.44
CA ALA A 335 -1.62 10.14 -20.30
C ALA A 335 -1.99 11.59 -20.64
N ARG A 336 -3.29 11.87 -20.82
CA ARG A 336 -3.77 13.21 -21.19
C ARG A 336 -3.76 14.19 -20.02
N HIS A 337 -4.00 13.71 -18.80
CA HIS A 337 -4.34 14.56 -17.66
C HIS A 337 -3.35 14.50 -16.49
N CYS A 338 -2.58 13.42 -16.37
CA CYS A 338 -1.65 13.17 -15.26
C CYS A 338 -0.19 13.07 -15.77
N PRO A 339 0.43 14.18 -16.21
CA PRO A 339 1.76 14.16 -16.83
C PRO A 339 2.90 13.84 -15.85
N LYS A 340 2.63 13.86 -14.54
CA LYS A 340 3.59 13.58 -13.48
C LYS A 340 3.54 12.14 -12.95
N LEU A 341 2.75 11.28 -13.57
CA LEU A 341 2.58 9.91 -13.09
C LEU A 341 3.91 9.14 -13.18
N GLU A 342 4.38 8.67 -12.03
CA GLU A 342 5.62 7.90 -11.83
C GLU A 342 5.31 6.41 -11.57
N ALA A 343 4.21 6.11 -10.87
CA ALA A 343 3.78 4.73 -10.63
C ALA A 343 2.29 4.51 -10.90
N LEU A 344 1.95 3.42 -11.59
CA LEU A 344 0.59 2.99 -11.84
C LEU A 344 0.41 1.52 -11.46
N ARG A 345 -0.47 1.24 -10.50
CA ARG A 345 -0.85 -0.11 -10.08
C ARG A 345 -2.36 -0.28 -10.20
N MET A 346 -2.84 -1.08 -11.14
CA MET A 346 -4.28 -1.27 -11.38
C MET A 346 -4.66 -2.74 -11.53
N GLY A 347 -5.62 -3.22 -10.74
CA GLY A 347 -6.14 -4.59 -10.85
C GLY A 347 -6.95 -4.90 -12.13
N VAL A 348 -6.73 -4.18 -13.24
CA VAL A 348 -7.41 -4.41 -14.53
C VAL A 348 -6.41 -4.74 -15.63
N PRO A 349 -6.75 -5.60 -16.60
CA PRO A 349 -5.86 -5.92 -17.71
C PRO A 349 -5.80 -4.78 -18.72
N LEU A 350 -4.82 -3.90 -18.55
CA LEU A 350 -4.58 -2.76 -19.43
C LEU A 350 -4.11 -3.23 -20.80
N GLN A 351 -4.73 -2.71 -21.87
CA GLN A 351 -4.42 -3.10 -23.25
C GLN A 351 -3.36 -2.17 -23.85
N LEU A 352 -2.08 -2.44 -23.61
CA LEU A 352 -0.97 -1.61 -24.11
C LEU A 352 -0.92 -1.47 -25.65
N PRO A 353 -1.18 -2.51 -26.46
CA PRO A 353 -1.14 -2.39 -27.92
C PRO A 353 -2.15 -1.41 -28.53
N ASN A 354 -3.16 -0.98 -27.75
CA ASN A 354 -4.14 0.00 -28.18
C ASN A 354 -3.62 1.45 -28.05
N LEU A 355 -2.43 1.65 -27.50
CA LEU A 355 -1.80 2.97 -27.45
C LEU A 355 -1.40 3.42 -28.86
N PRO A 356 -1.56 4.72 -29.19
CA PRO A 356 -1.26 5.23 -30.51
C PRO A 356 0.24 5.17 -30.79
N LEU A 357 0.66 4.17 -31.57
CA LEU A 357 2.06 3.97 -31.97
C LEU A 357 2.59 5.16 -32.80
N TYR A 358 1.71 5.96 -33.41
CA TYR A 358 2.07 7.11 -34.25
C TYR A 358 1.01 8.23 -34.19
N GLY A 359 1.29 9.30 -33.42
CA GLY A 359 0.74 10.65 -33.64
C GLY A 359 -0.79 10.86 -33.66
N GLY A 360 -1.58 9.85 -33.31
CA GLY A 360 -3.03 9.93 -33.26
C GLY A 360 -3.51 10.33 -31.87
N VAL A 361 -4.10 11.52 -31.74
CA VAL A 361 -5.03 11.77 -30.63
C VAL A 361 -6.22 10.86 -30.88
N SER A 362 -6.35 9.77 -30.12
CA SER A 362 -7.60 9.03 -30.04
C SER A 362 -8.64 9.98 -29.43
N GLN A 363 -9.39 10.65 -30.31
CA GLN A 363 -10.63 11.30 -29.90
C GLN A 363 -11.56 10.19 -29.39
N PRO A 364 -12.18 10.33 -28.21
CA PRO A 364 -13.27 9.45 -27.84
C PRO A 364 -14.34 9.61 -28.90
N VAL A 365 -14.72 8.53 -29.58
CA VAL A 365 -15.88 8.53 -30.47
C VAL A 365 -17.09 8.82 -29.58
N PRO A 366 -17.74 10.00 -29.69
CA PRO A 366 -18.96 10.26 -28.95
C PRO A 366 -20.08 9.72 -29.82
N ASN A 367 -20.45 8.45 -29.60
CA ASN A 367 -21.78 7.88 -29.81
C ASN A 367 -21.68 6.36 -29.73
N ASP A 368 -22.33 5.78 -28.72
CA ASP A 368 -23.22 4.63 -28.95
C ASP A 368 -24.28 4.61 -27.85
N ILE A 369 -25.30 5.44 -28.08
CA ILE A 369 -26.65 5.13 -27.63
C ILE A 369 -27.07 3.88 -28.41
N ILE A 370 -27.11 2.72 -27.76
CA ILE A 370 -27.87 1.57 -28.26
C ILE A 370 -28.97 1.21 -27.26
N THR A 371 -30.08 1.92 -27.38
CA THR A 371 -31.43 1.32 -27.35
C THR A 371 -31.91 1.27 -28.81
N PRO A 372 -32.88 0.44 -29.29
CA PRO A 372 -33.97 -0.31 -28.61
C PRO A 372 -34.27 -1.70 -29.30
N PRO A 373 -35.44 -2.40 -29.20
CA PRO A 373 -36.69 -2.09 -28.49
C PRO A 373 -37.29 -3.21 -27.62
N GLN A 374 -38.18 -2.77 -26.71
CA GLN A 374 -39.18 -3.62 -26.09
C GLN A 374 -40.15 -4.19 -27.14
N THR A 375 -40.28 -5.52 -27.17
CA THR A 375 -41.56 -6.18 -27.48
C THR A 375 -41.75 -7.35 -26.53
N LYS A 376 -42.86 -7.31 -25.80
CA LYS A 376 -43.43 -8.42 -25.02
C LYS A 376 -43.51 -9.68 -25.90
N TYR A 377 -42.97 -10.81 -25.45
CA TYR A 377 -43.64 -12.11 -25.39
C TYR A 377 -42.70 -13.17 -24.79
N ASP A 378 -43.28 -14.05 -23.98
CA ASP A 378 -42.67 -15.19 -23.31
C ASP A 378 -41.84 -16.09 -24.23
N GLN A 379 -40.59 -16.39 -23.82
CA GLN A 379 -39.98 -17.73 -23.93
C GLN A 379 -38.61 -17.74 -23.22
N ARG A 380 -38.46 -18.68 -22.28
CA ARG A 380 -37.18 -19.08 -21.68
C ARG A 380 -36.28 -19.69 -22.77
N PRO A 381 -34.98 -19.38 -22.78
CA PRO A 381 -34.02 -20.48 -22.82
C PRO A 381 -32.80 -20.25 -21.92
N ASP A 382 -32.25 -21.35 -21.43
CA ASP A 382 -30.90 -21.45 -20.88
C ASP A 382 -29.88 -20.90 -21.89
N SER A 383 -28.95 -20.05 -21.46
CA SER A 383 -27.73 -19.76 -22.22
C SER A 383 -26.63 -19.18 -21.33
N HIS A 384 -25.64 -20.03 -21.04
CA HIS A 384 -24.28 -19.62 -20.66
C HIS A 384 -23.59 -19.00 -21.89
N GLN A 385 -23.83 -17.73 -22.19
CA GLN A 385 -23.06 -16.97 -23.19
C GLN A 385 -22.93 -15.50 -22.76
N ALA A 386 -22.03 -15.23 -21.81
CA ALA A 386 -21.55 -13.88 -21.51
C ALA A 386 -20.02 -13.81 -21.33
N MET A 387 -19.28 -14.78 -21.91
CA MET A 387 -17.81 -14.78 -21.95
C MET A 387 -17.32 -14.90 -23.40
N SER A 388 -17.53 -13.86 -24.21
CA SER A 388 -16.94 -13.83 -25.56
C SER A 388 -16.95 -12.42 -26.19
N SER A 389 -16.52 -11.40 -25.44
CA SER A 389 -16.29 -10.07 -26.02
C SER A 389 -14.81 -9.73 -26.20
N THR A 390 -13.87 -10.45 -25.56
CA THR A 390 -12.42 -10.20 -25.68
C THR A 390 -11.82 -10.69 -27.00
N MET A 391 -12.40 -11.70 -27.65
CA MET A 391 -11.82 -12.32 -28.86
C MET A 391 -12.11 -11.59 -30.18
N LYS A 392 -13.03 -10.62 -30.22
CA LYS A 392 -13.40 -9.97 -31.49
C LYS A 392 -12.60 -8.71 -31.84
N LEU A 393 -11.64 -8.30 -31.02
CA LEU A 393 -10.89 -7.05 -31.23
C LEU A 393 -9.42 -7.24 -31.63
N VAL A 394 -8.96 -8.48 -31.84
CA VAL A 394 -7.62 -8.78 -32.38
C VAL A 394 -7.60 -8.78 -33.93
N ALA A 395 -8.77 -8.72 -34.59
CA ALA A 395 -8.89 -8.90 -36.03
C ALA A 395 -9.03 -7.61 -36.87
N ALA A 396 -8.65 -6.45 -36.36
CA ALA A 396 -8.67 -5.20 -37.14
C ALA A 396 -7.43 -4.33 -36.88
N ILE A 397 -6.24 -4.87 -37.13
CA ILE A 397 -5.07 -4.06 -37.44
C ILE A 397 -5.15 -3.70 -38.93
N ASP A 398 -6.11 -2.84 -39.28
CA ASP A 398 -6.04 -2.14 -40.56
C ASP A 398 -5.05 -0.98 -40.37
N ALA A 399 -3.81 -1.20 -40.81
CA ALA A 399 -2.78 -0.18 -40.85
C ALA A 399 -3.21 0.96 -41.80
N PRO A 400 -3.50 2.18 -41.32
CA PRO A 400 -3.59 3.31 -42.22
C PRO A 400 -2.17 3.70 -42.61
N SER A 401 -1.84 3.51 -43.89
CA SER A 401 -0.65 4.11 -44.50
C SER A 401 -0.75 5.63 -44.42
N ALA A 402 -0.15 6.21 -43.38
CA ALA A 402 0.04 7.65 -43.23
C ALA A 402 1.53 7.91 -42.97
N MET A 403 2.09 8.83 -43.73
CA MET A 403 3.51 9.20 -43.68
C MET A 403 3.96 9.58 -42.26
N PRO A 404 5.23 9.29 -41.90
CA PRO A 404 5.74 9.59 -40.56
C PRO A 404 5.85 11.11 -40.36
N SER A 405 4.93 11.66 -39.58
CA SER A 405 5.10 12.98 -38.99
C SER A 405 6.11 12.91 -37.85
N ASN A 406 7.10 13.80 -37.90
CA ASN A 406 8.23 13.87 -36.98
C ASN A 406 7.80 14.02 -35.50
N SER A 407 8.53 13.29 -34.65
CA SER A 407 8.51 13.23 -33.17
C SER A 407 7.20 12.78 -32.50
N CYS A 408 7.12 11.48 -32.21
CA CYS A 408 6.18 10.91 -31.24
C CYS A 408 6.74 11.19 -29.83
N ALA A 409 6.00 11.93 -29.00
CA ALA A 409 6.37 12.11 -27.60
C ALA A 409 5.84 10.91 -26.80
N PRO A 410 6.62 10.36 -25.86
CA PRO A 410 6.15 9.29 -24.98
C PRO A 410 4.93 9.78 -24.19
N LEU A 411 3.93 8.89 -24.02
CA LEU A 411 2.71 9.23 -23.29
C LEU A 411 2.96 9.32 -21.77
N PHE A 412 3.93 8.55 -21.28
CA PHE A 412 4.30 8.49 -19.87
C PHE A 412 5.81 8.71 -19.71
N PRO A 413 6.29 9.95 -19.86
CA PRO A 413 7.72 10.25 -19.85
C PRO A 413 8.41 10.01 -18.49
N ASN A 414 7.63 9.97 -17.40
CA ASN A 414 8.15 9.89 -16.03
C ASN A 414 7.86 8.55 -15.33
N MET A 415 7.15 7.62 -15.99
CA MET A 415 6.70 6.40 -15.33
C MET A 415 7.85 5.41 -15.16
N THR A 416 8.12 5.02 -13.92
CA THR A 416 9.16 4.07 -13.51
C THR A 416 8.58 2.72 -13.11
N SER A 417 7.33 2.68 -12.61
CA SER A 417 6.67 1.45 -12.19
C SER A 417 5.28 1.29 -12.83
N LEU A 418 5.04 0.13 -13.45
CA LEU A 418 3.77 -0.23 -14.06
C LEU A 418 3.35 -1.62 -13.60
N SER A 419 2.26 -1.70 -12.83
CA SER A 419 1.68 -2.94 -12.33
C SER A 419 0.23 -3.06 -12.78
N PHE A 420 -0.15 -4.17 -13.41
CA PHE A 420 -1.55 -4.42 -13.74
C PHE A 420 -1.90 -5.90 -13.87
N ALA A 421 -3.19 -6.22 -13.83
CA ALA A 421 -3.65 -7.60 -13.96
C ALA A 421 -3.25 -8.18 -15.32
N ARG A 422 -2.74 -9.41 -15.34
CA ARG A 422 -2.28 -10.02 -16.59
C ARG A 422 -3.45 -10.13 -17.59
N PRO A 423 -3.28 -9.63 -18.84
CA PRO A 423 -4.30 -9.76 -19.87
C PRO A 423 -4.53 -11.22 -20.28
N GLU A 424 -5.76 -11.53 -20.65
CA GLU A 424 -6.09 -12.80 -21.30
C GLU A 424 -5.55 -12.77 -22.73
N THR A 425 -4.49 -13.55 -23.00
CA THR A 425 -3.85 -13.63 -24.32
C THR A 425 -3.77 -15.07 -24.82
N ILE A 426 -3.29 -15.24 -26.05
CA ILE A 426 -3.01 -16.57 -26.62
C ILE A 426 -1.95 -17.33 -25.80
N LEU A 427 -1.02 -16.62 -25.15
CA LEU A 427 0.03 -17.19 -24.30
C LEU A 427 -0.54 -17.75 -22.99
N SER A 428 -1.53 -17.08 -22.40
CA SER A 428 -2.18 -17.55 -21.17
C SER A 428 -3.06 -18.80 -21.35
N LYS A 429 -3.38 -19.21 -22.58
CA LYS A 429 -4.35 -20.28 -22.88
C LYS A 429 -3.73 -21.65 -23.18
N GLY A 430 -2.41 -21.74 -23.34
CA GLY A 430 -1.69 -23.00 -23.56
C GLY A 430 -2.13 -23.81 -24.80
N SER A 431 -2.93 -23.21 -25.70
CA SER A 431 -3.34 -23.85 -26.95
C SER A 431 -2.20 -23.84 -27.97
N SER A 432 -2.27 -24.68 -29.02
CA SER A 432 -1.32 -24.67 -30.13
C SER A 432 -1.36 -23.33 -30.88
N VAL A 433 -0.62 -22.35 -30.39
CA VAL A 433 -0.46 -21.03 -31.00
C VAL A 433 0.58 -21.14 -32.11
N SER A 434 0.30 -20.53 -33.26
CA SER A 434 1.32 -20.38 -34.30
C SER A 434 2.40 -19.42 -33.81
N LEU A 435 3.67 -19.80 -33.92
CA LEU A 435 4.82 -18.97 -33.52
C LEU A 435 4.74 -17.53 -34.06
N SER A 436 4.22 -17.34 -35.29
CA SER A 436 4.03 -16.01 -35.86
C SER A 436 3.06 -15.12 -35.07
N ALA A 437 1.97 -15.68 -34.56
CA ALA A 437 0.97 -14.93 -33.80
C ALA A 437 1.47 -14.58 -32.40
N GLU A 438 2.32 -15.43 -31.83
CA GLU A 438 3.03 -15.18 -30.58
C GLU A 438 4.06 -14.06 -30.76
N GLU A 439 4.91 -14.15 -31.78
CA GLU A 439 5.90 -13.13 -32.12
C GLU A 439 5.23 -11.76 -32.38
N ASP A 440 4.17 -11.72 -33.18
CA ASP A 440 3.40 -10.51 -33.46
C ASP A 440 2.82 -9.88 -32.17
N LEU A 441 2.34 -10.70 -31.24
CA LEU A 441 1.81 -10.24 -29.95
C LEU A 441 2.92 -9.62 -29.09
N ILE A 442 4.03 -10.32 -28.91
CA ILE A 442 5.17 -9.85 -28.10
C ILE A 442 5.69 -8.53 -28.67
N HIS A 443 5.90 -8.46 -29.99
CA HIS A 443 6.37 -7.25 -30.65
C HIS A 443 5.40 -6.08 -30.50
N ALA A 444 4.09 -6.30 -30.61
CA ALA A 444 3.10 -5.22 -30.44
C ALA A 444 3.12 -4.64 -29.01
N TRP A 445 3.26 -5.51 -28.00
CA TRP A 445 3.37 -5.11 -26.59
C TRP A 445 4.69 -4.42 -26.29
N ALA A 446 5.82 -5.02 -26.68
CA ALA A 446 7.15 -4.47 -26.49
C ALA A 446 7.31 -3.11 -27.19
N GLN A 447 6.76 -2.96 -28.40
CA GLN A 447 6.78 -1.67 -29.11
C GLN A 447 6.03 -0.59 -28.33
N SER A 448 4.88 -0.94 -27.73
CA SER A 448 4.09 0.00 -26.93
C SER A 448 4.83 0.39 -25.64
N LEU A 449 5.45 -0.59 -24.96
CA LEU A 449 6.29 -0.38 -23.79
C LEU A 449 7.47 0.57 -24.11
N PHE A 450 8.24 0.24 -25.14
CA PHE A 450 9.40 1.02 -25.58
C PHE A 450 9.03 2.45 -25.99
N THR A 451 7.92 2.62 -26.71
CA THR A 451 7.54 3.92 -27.29
C THR A 451 6.97 4.87 -26.23
N HIS A 452 6.20 4.36 -25.26
CA HIS A 452 5.41 5.20 -24.38
C HIS A 452 5.94 5.30 -22.95
N PHE A 453 6.89 4.44 -22.53
CA PHE A 453 7.37 4.33 -21.15
C PHE A 453 8.91 4.30 -21.08
N PRO A 454 9.62 5.35 -21.52
CA PRO A 454 11.08 5.32 -21.70
C PRO A 454 11.90 5.19 -20.40
N LEU A 455 11.29 5.39 -19.23
CA LEU A 455 11.94 5.30 -17.92
C LEU A 455 11.45 4.09 -17.09
N LEU A 456 10.77 3.12 -17.72
CA LEU A 456 10.21 1.99 -16.99
C LEU A 456 11.30 1.11 -16.40
N GLU A 457 11.33 1.02 -15.08
CA GLU A 457 12.26 0.20 -14.29
C GLU A 457 11.59 -1.10 -13.81
N GLN A 458 10.27 -1.07 -13.57
CA GLN A 458 9.52 -2.20 -13.04
C GLN A 458 8.23 -2.44 -13.83
N LEU A 459 8.02 -3.69 -14.28
CA LEU A 459 6.76 -4.20 -14.82
C LEU A 459 6.28 -5.34 -13.92
N GLU A 460 5.10 -5.25 -13.32
CA GLU A 460 4.60 -6.26 -12.37
C GLU A 460 3.22 -6.79 -12.79
N ALA A 461 3.03 -8.11 -12.69
CA ALA A 461 1.71 -8.71 -12.82
C ALA A 461 0.98 -8.65 -11.46
N TRP A 462 -0.02 -7.79 -11.36
CA TRP A 462 -0.87 -7.67 -10.16
C TRP A 462 -2.13 -8.52 -10.31
N GLY A 463 -1.97 -9.83 -10.10
CA GLY A 463 -3.01 -10.83 -10.32
C GLY A 463 -3.22 -11.19 -11.80
N ASP A 464 -4.20 -12.05 -12.06
CA ASP A 464 -4.61 -12.43 -13.43
C ASP A 464 -5.95 -11.80 -13.87
N HIS A 465 -6.31 -11.98 -15.13
CA HIS A 465 -7.59 -11.53 -15.69
C HIS A 465 -8.84 -12.06 -14.97
N THR A 466 -8.71 -13.09 -14.12
CA THR A 466 -9.81 -13.64 -13.32
C THR A 466 -9.93 -12.99 -11.95
N GLY A 467 -8.99 -12.13 -11.56
CA GLY A 467 -8.93 -11.48 -10.25
C GLY A 467 -8.35 -12.38 -9.18
N ARG A 468 -7.66 -13.46 -9.55
CA ARG A 468 -6.93 -14.29 -8.58
C ARG A 468 -5.51 -13.77 -8.44
N ASP A 469 -5.08 -13.61 -7.19
CA ASP A 469 -3.69 -13.39 -6.87
C ASP A 469 -2.91 -14.68 -7.08
N ASN A 470 -2.41 -14.86 -8.28
CA ASN A 470 -1.25 -15.71 -8.50
C ASN A 470 -0.04 -14.86 -8.09
N ARG A 471 0.83 -15.40 -7.23
CA ARG A 471 2.07 -14.78 -6.71
C ARG A 471 2.55 -13.68 -7.66
N SER A 472 2.51 -12.43 -7.20
CA SER A 472 2.91 -11.26 -7.99
C SER A 472 4.31 -11.48 -8.55
N MET A 473 4.42 -11.56 -9.87
CA MET A 473 5.72 -11.62 -10.55
C MET A 473 6.12 -10.20 -10.92
N SER A 474 7.23 -9.74 -10.36
CA SER A 474 7.83 -8.44 -10.63
C SER A 474 9.03 -8.62 -11.56
N TYR A 475 8.98 -7.97 -12.71
CA TYR A 475 10.07 -7.93 -13.69
C TYR A 475 10.81 -6.61 -13.55
N ILE A 476 12.07 -6.69 -13.12
CA ILE A 476 12.95 -5.55 -12.89
C ILE A 476 13.84 -5.41 -14.13
N LEU A 477 13.89 -4.20 -14.70
CA LEU A 477 14.62 -3.85 -15.94
C LEU A 477 13.97 -4.34 -17.27
N PRO A 478 12.67 -4.09 -17.51
CA PRO A 478 12.00 -4.48 -18.75
C PRO A 478 12.57 -3.78 -20.00
N MET A 479 13.47 -2.80 -19.87
CA MET A 479 14.08 -2.09 -20.99
C MET A 479 15.41 -2.68 -21.44
N GLU A 480 16.04 -3.56 -20.66
CA GLU A 480 17.27 -4.25 -21.05
C GLU A 480 16.97 -5.39 -22.04
N ASP A 481 16.00 -6.25 -21.70
CA ASP A 481 15.55 -7.38 -22.52
C ASP A 481 14.02 -7.34 -22.75
N ILE A 482 13.54 -6.28 -23.41
CA ILE A 482 12.12 -5.95 -23.51
C ILE A 482 11.22 -7.03 -24.13
N LEU A 483 11.73 -7.80 -25.10
CA LEU A 483 10.95 -8.88 -25.72
C LEU A 483 10.78 -10.06 -24.77
N GLU A 484 11.84 -10.40 -24.03
CA GLU A 484 11.83 -11.47 -23.03
C GLU A 484 10.93 -11.10 -21.86
N ALA A 485 11.13 -9.92 -21.26
CA ALA A 485 10.30 -9.43 -20.16
C ALA A 485 8.82 -9.34 -20.56
N THR A 486 8.53 -8.95 -21.81
CA THR A 486 7.15 -8.93 -22.34
C THR A 486 6.57 -10.33 -22.48
N TRP A 487 7.36 -11.29 -22.99
CA TRP A 487 6.93 -12.68 -23.10
C TRP A 487 6.66 -13.29 -21.73
N GLU A 488 7.56 -13.12 -20.77
CA GLU A 488 7.40 -13.63 -19.40
C GLU A 488 6.18 -13.02 -18.72
N PHE A 489 5.99 -11.71 -18.85
CA PHE A 489 4.82 -11.02 -18.30
C PHE A 489 3.50 -11.56 -18.86
N LEU A 490 3.41 -11.74 -20.18
CA LEU A 490 2.20 -12.23 -20.85
C LEU A 490 1.96 -13.73 -20.68
N GLY A 491 3.04 -14.52 -20.64
CA GLY A 491 3.02 -15.97 -20.47
C GLY A 491 2.82 -16.40 -19.02
N GLY A 492 3.27 -15.59 -18.06
CA GLY A 492 3.19 -15.90 -16.65
C GLY A 492 4.13 -17.00 -16.19
N VAL A 493 5.28 -17.11 -16.85
CA VAL A 493 6.31 -18.09 -16.56
C VAL A 493 7.61 -17.30 -16.47
N GLU A 494 8.29 -17.35 -15.32
CA GLU A 494 9.68 -16.90 -15.20
C GLU A 494 10.55 -17.89 -15.99
N GLN A 495 11.31 -17.40 -16.98
CA GLN A 495 12.36 -18.22 -17.57
C GLN A 495 13.48 -18.33 -16.54
N SER A 496 13.63 -19.52 -15.94
CA SER A 496 14.81 -19.80 -15.15
C SER A 496 15.98 -19.94 -16.12
N LEU A 497 16.74 -18.85 -16.32
CA LEU A 497 17.96 -18.79 -17.14
C LEU A 497 19.10 -19.73 -16.65
N TRP A 498 18.81 -20.64 -15.72
CA TRP A 498 19.72 -21.65 -15.17
C TRP A 498 19.28 -23.10 -15.42
N GLN A 499 18.26 -23.34 -16.25
CA GLN A 499 18.17 -24.64 -16.93
C GLN A 499 19.07 -24.61 -18.16
N ASP A 500 20.38 -24.49 -17.89
CA ASP A 500 21.40 -24.80 -18.88
C ASP A 500 21.15 -26.22 -19.38
N GLY A 501 20.98 -26.32 -20.69
CA GLY A 501 20.78 -27.58 -21.38
C GLY A 501 22.00 -28.47 -21.22
N ASP A 502 21.93 -29.37 -20.25
CA ASP A 502 22.75 -30.59 -20.17
C ASP A 502 21.84 -31.73 -19.69
N ASP A 503 20.94 -32.18 -20.57
CA ASP A 503 20.48 -33.57 -20.58
C ASP A 503 19.99 -33.92 -21.99
N GLU A 504 20.94 -34.06 -22.92
CA GLU A 504 20.75 -34.93 -24.08
C GLU A 504 20.59 -36.38 -23.59
N GLY A 505 19.35 -36.82 -23.36
CA GLY A 505 19.10 -38.20 -22.93
C GLY A 505 17.64 -38.59 -22.86
N GLU A 506 17.12 -39.11 -23.99
CA GLU A 506 15.91 -39.92 -24.14
C GLU A 506 14.55 -39.20 -24.30
N VAL A 507 14.08 -39.29 -25.54
CA VAL A 507 12.68 -39.18 -25.98
C VAL A 507 11.83 -40.20 -25.21
N ASP A 508 10.72 -39.80 -24.57
CA ASP A 508 9.37 -39.88 -25.16
C ASP A 508 8.23 -39.45 -24.20
N VAL A 509 7.16 -38.91 -24.81
CA VAL A 509 5.79 -38.70 -24.28
C VAL A 509 5.49 -37.47 -23.41
N PHE A 510 4.97 -36.43 -24.08
CA PHE A 510 3.99 -35.50 -23.52
C PHE A 510 2.77 -36.24 -22.97
N SER A 511 2.36 -35.95 -21.73
CA SER A 511 0.94 -35.92 -21.36
C SER A 511 0.64 -34.85 -20.29
N PRO A 512 -0.39 -34.03 -20.50
CA PRO A 512 -0.79 -32.95 -19.61
C PRO A 512 -1.74 -33.47 -18.52
N ALA A 513 -1.21 -33.89 -17.37
CA ALA A 513 -2.01 -34.15 -16.17
C ALA A 513 -1.10 -34.37 -14.94
N SER A 514 -0.63 -33.30 -14.30
CA SER A 514 -0.23 -33.33 -12.88
C SER A 514 -0.10 -31.92 -12.31
N PHE A 515 -1.23 -31.23 -12.16
CA PHE A 515 -1.36 -30.26 -11.07
C PHE A 515 -1.64 -31.08 -9.81
N GLY A 516 -0.68 -31.12 -8.88
CA GLY A 516 -0.87 -31.82 -7.62
C GLY A 516 0.41 -31.98 -6.82
N GLN A 517 0.58 -31.08 -5.85
CA GLN A 517 1.31 -31.26 -4.60
C GLN A 517 2.85 -31.26 -4.63
N ASP A 518 3.36 -30.54 -3.63
CA ASP A 518 4.68 -30.58 -3.00
C ASP A 518 5.84 -29.83 -3.66
N ALA A 519 6.10 -28.64 -3.11
CA ALA A 519 7.46 -28.19 -2.79
C ALA A 519 7.44 -27.16 -1.64
N TYR A 520 7.33 -27.67 -0.41
CA TYR A 520 7.84 -27.02 0.79
C TYR A 520 9.35 -27.28 0.84
N VAL A 521 10.19 -26.26 0.66
CA VAL A 521 11.51 -26.17 1.32
C VAL A 521 11.85 -24.69 1.53
N LEU A 522 11.82 -24.26 2.78
CA LEU A 522 12.40 -23.01 3.25
C LEU A 522 13.93 -23.15 3.24
N SER A 523 14.65 -22.12 2.80
CA SER A 523 15.96 -21.80 3.37
C SER A 523 16.17 -20.28 3.41
N PRO A 524 16.72 -19.74 4.51
CA PRO A 524 16.71 -18.32 4.80
C PRO A 524 18.05 -17.66 4.43
N GLY A 525 18.00 -16.34 4.20
CA GLY A 525 19.15 -15.48 4.50
C GLY A 525 19.60 -14.57 3.36
N VAL A 526 19.39 -13.28 3.63
CA VAL A 526 20.31 -12.14 3.49
C VAL A 526 19.72 -11.06 2.57
N LEU A 527 18.89 -10.19 3.17
CA LEU A 527 18.66 -8.83 2.68
C LEU A 527 19.12 -7.88 3.79
N SER A 528 20.16 -7.11 3.49
CA SER A 528 20.54 -5.94 4.28
C SER A 528 19.63 -4.77 3.87
N PRO A 529 18.94 -4.09 4.80
CA PRO A 529 18.11 -2.95 4.45
C PRO A 529 18.97 -1.68 4.38
N GLY A 530 19.00 -1.07 3.19
CA GLY A 530 19.38 0.32 2.98
C GLY A 530 18.14 1.22 2.98
N PRO A 531 18.27 2.53 3.22
CA PRO A 531 17.16 3.36 3.66
C PRO A 531 16.35 3.82 2.45
N PHE A 532 15.27 3.11 2.11
CA PHE A 532 14.04 3.56 1.43
C PHE A 532 13.23 2.32 1.03
N GLU A 533 12.86 1.48 1.99
CA GLU A 533 11.85 0.44 1.75
C GLU A 533 10.47 0.99 2.09
N ARG A 534 9.75 1.44 1.05
CA ARG A 534 8.29 1.53 1.07
C ARG A 534 7.75 0.10 0.86
N LEU A 535 7.65 -0.66 1.93
CA LEU A 535 6.87 -1.90 1.97
C LEU A 535 5.39 -1.51 2.12
N VAL A 536 4.69 -1.42 0.98
CA VAL A 536 3.26 -1.10 0.89
C VAL A 536 2.49 -2.39 0.59
N VAL A 537 1.34 -2.57 1.25
CA VAL A 537 0.46 -3.75 1.25
C VAL A 537 1.02 -5.00 1.96
N SER A 538 2.26 -5.43 1.71
CA SER A 538 2.82 -6.68 2.23
C SER A 538 3.05 -6.72 3.75
N ASP A 539 3.44 -5.59 4.36
CA ASP A 539 3.63 -5.51 5.82
C ASP A 539 2.28 -5.52 6.56
N TRP A 540 1.23 -4.98 5.93
CA TRP A 540 -0.14 -5.02 6.44
C TRP A 540 -0.77 -6.41 6.32
N GLU A 541 -0.47 -7.13 5.24
CA GLU A 541 -0.87 -8.54 5.08
C GLU A 541 -0.25 -9.42 6.17
N MET A 542 1.03 -9.22 6.51
CA MET A 542 1.67 -9.92 7.63
C MET A 542 0.99 -9.60 8.97
N ALA A 543 0.64 -8.33 9.23
CA ALA A 543 -0.06 -7.93 10.45
C ALA A 543 -1.46 -8.58 10.58
N SER A 544 -2.24 -8.61 9.50
CA SER A 544 -3.58 -9.24 9.50
C SER A 544 -3.53 -10.77 9.65
N GLN A 545 -2.47 -11.43 9.16
CA GLN A 545 -2.30 -12.89 9.27
C GLN A 545 -1.80 -13.34 10.64
N MET A 546 -1.11 -12.48 11.39
CA MET A 546 -0.68 -12.79 12.77
C MET A 546 -1.86 -12.95 13.73
N GLU A 547 -2.94 -12.18 13.58
CA GLU A 547 -4.16 -12.37 14.39
C GLU A 547 -4.92 -13.66 14.03
N ALA A 548 -4.91 -14.07 12.76
CA ALA A 548 -5.55 -15.30 12.32
C ALA A 548 -4.84 -16.58 12.86
N PHE A 549 -3.54 -16.49 13.18
CA PHE A 549 -2.80 -17.55 13.85
C PHE A 549 -3.07 -17.63 15.37
N GLN A 550 -3.59 -16.56 15.99
CA GLN A 550 -3.92 -16.51 17.42
C GLN A 550 -5.31 -17.10 17.74
N ALA A 551 -6.15 -17.34 16.74
CA ALA A 551 -7.48 -17.94 16.90
C ALA A 551 -7.51 -19.48 16.72
N ARG A 552 -6.36 -20.16 16.77
CA ARG A 552 -6.26 -21.63 16.71
C ARG A 552 -5.63 -22.26 17.94
#